data_AF-A0A8D0H1I2-F1
#
_entry.id   AF-A0A8D0H1I2-F1
#
_cell.length_a   1.000
_cell.length_b   1.000
_cell.length_c   1.000
_cell.angle_alpha   90.00
_cell.angle_beta   90.00
_cell.angle_gamma   90.00
#
_symmetry.space_group_name_H-M   'P 1'
#
loop_
_entity.id
_entity.type
_entity.pdbx_description
1 polymer ?
#
loop_
_entity_poly.entity_id
_entity_poly.type
_entity_poly.pdbx_seq_one_letter_code
_entity_poly.pdbx_strand_id
1 'polypeptide(L)'
;AVSEPSPTVAPRRARVETSLRAGAQEQEEKYEACNGAQRGRLNREHLFPKLFDGCYFYFLGTFKYHSSNDLKELVKAGGGHILMRKPKSDNDVTQTINTVAYHAEPSSDQSFCTQYIIYDATSKYNPDKIRQGKVWEAPSNWLIDCVMSFQLLPVK
;
A
#
# COMPACT_ATOMS: atom_id res chain seq x y z
N ALA A 1 -25.51 26.29 4.27
CA ALA A 1 -25.40 24.89 3.82
C ALA A 1 -24.26 24.26 4.61
N VAL A 2 -24.58 23.43 5.60
CA VAL A 2 -23.57 22.69 6.35
C VAL A 2 -23.22 21.49 5.47
N SER A 3 -21.98 21.43 5.00
CA SER A 3 -21.48 20.34 4.18
C SER A 3 -21.65 19.01 4.93
N GLU A 4 -22.41 18.08 4.36
CA GLU A 4 -22.53 16.72 4.86
C GLU A 4 -21.14 16.08 4.97
N PRO A 5 -20.80 15.44 6.10
CA PRO A 5 -19.52 14.78 6.24
C PRO A 5 -19.44 13.59 5.28
N SER A 6 -18.27 13.42 4.65
CA SER A 6 -18.05 12.28 3.75
C SER A 6 -18.33 10.95 4.47
N PRO A 7 -18.87 9.94 3.76
CA PRO A 7 -19.36 8.69 4.37
C PRO A 7 -18.28 7.91 5.16
N THR A 8 -16.99 8.21 4.97
CA THR A 8 -15.86 7.59 5.67
C THR A 8 -15.55 8.18 7.05
N VAL A 9 -15.97 9.42 7.34
CA VAL A 9 -15.72 10.10 8.64
C VAL A 9 -16.84 9.83 9.65
N ALA A 10 -18.05 9.58 9.15
CA ALA A 10 -19.25 9.33 9.96
C ALA A 10 -19.14 8.15 10.95
N PRO A 11 -18.54 6.99 10.62
CA PRO A 11 -18.57 5.82 11.51
C PRO A 11 -17.75 6.03 12.79
N ARG A 12 -16.55 6.61 12.67
CA ARG A 12 -15.59 6.67 13.79
C ARG A 12 -15.97 7.68 14.86
N ARG A 13 -16.50 8.84 14.46
CA ARG A 13 -17.03 9.84 15.41
C ARG A 13 -18.26 9.30 16.13
N ALA A 14 -19.13 8.59 15.41
CA ALA A 14 -20.31 7.96 15.99
C ALA A 14 -19.95 6.94 17.09
N ARG A 15 -18.84 6.18 16.97
CA ARG A 15 -18.40 5.28 18.05
C ARG A 15 -18.11 6.05 19.34
N VAL A 16 -17.29 7.10 19.25
CA VAL A 16 -16.90 7.89 20.44
C VAL A 16 -18.13 8.50 21.09
N GLU A 17 -19.03 9.08 20.30
CA GLU A 17 -20.27 9.66 20.80
C GLU A 17 -21.19 8.62 21.45
N THR A 18 -21.30 7.42 20.84
CA THR A 18 -22.14 6.35 21.37
C THR A 18 -21.57 5.79 22.68
N SER A 19 -20.27 5.50 22.74
CA SER A 19 -19.61 5.03 23.96
C SER A 19 -19.74 6.03 25.11
N LEU A 20 -19.57 7.34 24.82
CA LEU A 20 -19.73 8.40 25.82
C LEU A 20 -21.17 8.46 26.37
N ARG A 21 -22.18 8.30 25.51
CA ARG A 21 -23.60 8.28 25.93
C ARG A 21 -23.96 7.02 26.71
N ALA A 22 -23.43 5.87 26.31
CA ALA A 22 -23.68 4.59 26.97
C ALA A 22 -22.92 4.44 28.31
N GLY A 23 -21.85 5.22 28.52
CA GLY A 23 -20.96 5.06 29.67
C GLY A 23 -20.15 3.76 29.63
N ALA A 24 -20.04 3.14 28.45
CA ALA A 24 -19.37 1.86 28.23
C ALA A 24 -18.66 1.85 26.87
N GLN A 25 -17.71 0.93 26.68
CA GLN A 25 -17.03 0.77 25.41
C GLN A 25 -17.90 0.01 24.42
N GLU A 26 -18.25 0.65 23.31
CA GLU A 26 -18.93 0.01 22.18
C GLU A 26 -18.01 -0.87 21.35
N GLN A 27 -18.57 -1.93 20.77
CA GLN A 27 -17.88 -2.83 19.84
C GLN A 27 -17.40 -2.08 18.60
N GLU A 28 -16.10 -2.14 18.33
CA GLU A 28 -15.44 -1.36 17.28
C GLU A 28 -15.87 -1.73 15.85
N GLU A 29 -16.20 -3.00 15.61
CA GLU A 29 -16.51 -3.54 14.28
C GLU A 29 -17.72 -2.84 13.65
N LYS A 30 -18.68 -2.41 14.46
CA LYS A 30 -19.89 -1.70 14.01
C LYS A 30 -19.59 -0.33 13.41
N TYR A 31 -18.41 0.23 13.67
CA TYR A 31 -18.02 1.59 13.34
C TYR A 31 -16.75 1.64 12.48
N GLU A 32 -16.37 0.52 11.87
CA GLU A 32 -15.23 0.48 10.95
C GLU A 32 -15.46 1.34 9.71
N ALA A 33 -14.40 2.02 9.27
CA ALA A 33 -14.53 3.09 8.28
C ALA A 33 -14.52 2.62 6.82
N CYS A 34 -13.87 1.48 6.51
CA CYS A 34 -13.82 0.94 5.15
C CYS A 34 -13.34 -0.51 5.11
N ASN A 35 -13.63 -1.19 4.00
CA ASN A 35 -13.23 -2.59 3.77
C ASN A 35 -11.71 -2.81 3.84
N GLY A 36 -10.89 -1.82 3.47
CA GLY A 36 -9.43 -1.93 3.59
C GLY A 36 -8.97 -1.96 5.05
N ALA A 37 -9.54 -1.10 5.90
CA ALA A 37 -9.25 -1.08 7.33
C ALA A 37 -9.67 -2.39 8.02
N GLN A 38 -10.86 -2.91 7.68
CA GLN A 38 -11.33 -4.21 8.17
C GLN A 38 -10.37 -5.34 7.80
N ARG A 39 -9.98 -5.42 6.52
CA ARG A 39 -9.07 -6.47 6.04
C ARG A 39 -7.69 -6.38 6.68
N GLY A 40 -7.16 -5.17 6.85
CA GLY A 40 -5.91 -4.96 7.56
C GLY A 40 -5.96 -5.40 9.03
N ARG A 41 -7.06 -5.13 9.73
CA ARG A 41 -7.28 -5.60 11.11
C ARG A 41 -7.33 -7.13 11.17
N LEU A 42 -8.22 -7.76 10.38
CA LEU A 42 -8.37 -9.21 10.38
C LEU A 42 -7.08 -9.93 9.98
N ASN A 43 -6.34 -9.42 8.99
CA ASN A 43 -5.04 -9.96 8.60
C ASN A 43 -4.06 -9.99 9.78
N ARG A 44 -4.04 -8.91 10.58
CA ARG A 44 -3.19 -8.83 11.77
C ARG A 44 -3.65 -9.77 12.89
N GLU A 45 -4.95 -9.90 13.12
CA GLU A 45 -5.51 -10.82 14.12
C GLU A 45 -5.18 -12.29 13.81
N HIS A 46 -5.17 -12.65 12.52
CA HIS A 46 -4.73 -13.96 12.06
C HIS A 46 -3.21 -14.13 11.96
N LEU A 47 -2.43 -13.11 12.36
CA LEU A 47 -0.95 -13.12 12.32
C LEU A 47 -0.37 -13.38 10.91
N PHE A 48 -1.10 -12.99 9.86
CA PHE A 48 -0.63 -13.13 8.49
C PHE A 48 0.42 -12.07 8.13
N PRO A 49 1.23 -12.31 7.07
CA PRO A 49 2.21 -11.34 6.58
C PRO A 49 1.60 -9.97 6.31
N LYS A 50 2.42 -8.92 6.45
CA LYS A 50 1.99 -7.55 6.18
C LYS A 50 1.81 -7.33 4.67
N LEU A 51 1.10 -6.25 4.31
CA LEU A 51 0.68 -5.97 2.93
C LEU A 51 1.81 -6.05 1.89
N PHE A 52 2.99 -5.53 2.23
CA PHE A 52 4.14 -5.44 1.34
C PHE A 52 5.26 -6.42 1.74
N ASP A 53 4.93 -7.48 2.48
CA ASP A 53 5.88 -8.54 2.80
C ASP A 53 6.47 -9.14 1.51
N GLY A 54 7.79 -9.30 1.46
CA GLY A 54 8.51 -9.77 0.27
C GLY A 54 8.66 -8.75 -0.87
N CYS A 55 8.19 -7.49 -0.70
CA CYS A 55 8.25 -6.45 -1.72
C CYS A 55 9.37 -5.42 -1.47
N TYR A 56 9.96 -4.92 -2.56
CA TYR A 56 11.06 -3.96 -2.55
C TYR A 56 10.72 -2.71 -3.36
N PHE A 57 11.04 -1.53 -2.85
CA PHE A 57 10.61 -0.25 -3.42
C PHE A 57 11.79 0.70 -3.60
N TYR A 58 11.96 1.20 -4.82
CA TYR A 58 12.87 2.29 -5.13
C TYR A 58 12.05 3.54 -5.50
N PHE A 59 12.37 4.69 -4.91
CA PHE A 59 11.67 5.94 -5.18
C PHE A 59 12.45 6.77 -6.19
N LEU A 60 11.93 6.90 -7.40
CA LEU A 60 12.57 7.58 -8.53
C LEU A 60 12.22 9.07 -8.54
N GLY A 61 13.27 9.90 -8.50
CA GLY A 61 13.15 11.34 -8.69
C GLY A 61 12.53 12.09 -7.50
N THR A 62 11.94 13.25 -7.78
CA THR A 62 11.37 14.15 -6.78
C THR A 62 9.86 13.99 -6.72
N PHE A 63 9.30 13.99 -5.51
CA PHE A 63 7.87 13.90 -5.30
C PHE A 63 7.32 15.24 -4.80
N LYS A 64 6.30 15.75 -5.48
CA LYS A 64 5.64 17.03 -5.19
C LYS A 64 4.29 16.85 -4.54
N TYR A 65 3.51 15.88 -5.00
CA TYR A 65 2.14 15.68 -4.51
C TYR A 65 2.10 14.85 -3.23
N HIS A 66 2.84 13.74 -3.19
CA HIS A 66 3.00 12.90 -2.00
C HIS A 66 4.43 13.01 -1.48
N SER A 67 4.63 13.30 -0.19
CA SER A 67 5.97 13.31 0.41
C SER A 67 6.67 11.97 0.22
N SER A 68 7.89 11.97 -0.35
CA SER A 68 8.67 10.74 -0.51
C SER A 68 8.96 10.05 0.83
N ASN A 69 9.11 10.83 1.90
CA ASN A 69 9.32 10.27 3.23
C ASN A 69 8.07 9.56 3.74
N ASP A 70 6.90 10.16 3.56
CA ASP A 70 5.64 9.58 4.01
C ASP A 70 5.36 8.26 3.26
N LEU A 71 5.60 8.24 1.94
CA LEU A 71 5.47 7.02 1.14
C LEU A 71 6.44 5.92 1.62
N LYS A 72 7.68 6.27 1.97
CA LYS A 72 8.65 5.31 2.53
C LYS A 72 8.21 4.78 3.88
N GLU A 73 7.63 5.63 4.74
CA GLU A 73 7.08 5.18 6.03
C GLU A 73 5.88 4.26 5.84
N LEU A 74 5.01 4.51 4.86
CA LEU A 74 3.92 3.59 4.51
C LEU A 74 4.45 2.22 4.07
N VAL A 75 5.47 2.19 3.21
CA VAL A 75 6.11 0.94 2.77
C VAL A 75 6.67 0.17 3.96
N LYS A 76 7.44 0.83 4.84
CA LYS A 76 8.02 0.19 6.03
C LYS A 76 6.95 -0.33 6.98
N ALA A 77 5.91 0.46 7.24
CA ALA A 77 4.80 0.07 8.09
C ALA A 77 4.09 -1.18 7.54
N GLY A 78 3.92 -1.24 6.21
CA GLY A 78 3.38 -2.38 5.46
C GLY A 78 4.33 -3.56 5.29
N GLY A 79 5.56 -3.52 5.80
CA GLY A 79 6.52 -4.64 5.75
C GLY A 79 7.41 -4.70 4.51
N GLY A 80 7.36 -3.68 3.64
CA GLY A 80 8.21 -3.61 2.46
C GLY A 80 9.59 -3.01 2.72
N HIS A 81 10.52 -3.26 1.80
CA HIS A 81 11.91 -2.82 1.89
C HIS A 81 12.19 -1.62 0.97
N ILE A 82 12.94 -0.64 1.47
CA ILE A 82 13.37 0.51 0.65
C ILE A 82 14.74 0.20 0.02
N LEU A 83 14.80 0.29 -1.31
CA LEU A 83 16.04 0.18 -2.07
C LEU A 83 16.75 1.54 -2.14
N MET A 84 18.04 1.56 -1.80
CA MET A 84 18.88 2.75 -1.88
C MET A 84 19.40 3.04 -3.30
N ARG A 85 19.39 2.03 -4.17
CA ARG A 85 19.86 2.12 -5.56
C ARG A 85 18.76 1.61 -6.48
N LYS A 86 18.67 2.20 -7.68
CA LYS A 86 17.71 1.76 -8.70
C LYS A 86 17.98 0.29 -9.04
N PRO A 87 16.98 -0.62 -8.91
CA PRO A 87 17.16 -1.99 -9.34
C PRO A 87 17.34 -1.99 -10.85
N LYS A 88 18.39 -2.69 -11.31
CA LYS A 88 18.61 -2.90 -12.74
C LYS A 88 18.10 -4.27 -13.10
N SER A 89 17.27 -4.38 -14.13
CA SER A 89 16.67 -5.64 -14.57
C SER A 89 17.71 -6.62 -15.15
N ASP A 90 18.90 -6.15 -15.52
CA ASP A 90 20.00 -6.93 -16.09
C ASP A 90 21.03 -7.43 -15.05
N ASN A 91 20.83 -7.13 -13.76
CA ASN A 91 21.80 -7.45 -12.71
C ASN A 91 21.44 -8.76 -11.99
N ASP A 92 22.40 -9.66 -11.82
CA ASP A 92 22.20 -10.95 -11.15
C ASP A 92 21.62 -10.80 -9.73
N VAL A 93 21.96 -9.72 -9.01
CA VAL A 93 21.44 -9.48 -7.66
C VAL A 93 19.93 -9.22 -7.63
N THR A 94 19.38 -8.51 -8.63
CA THR A 94 17.92 -8.27 -8.70
C THR A 94 17.17 -9.50 -9.21
N GLN A 95 17.83 -10.34 -10.01
CA GLN A 95 17.27 -11.58 -10.56
C GLN A 95 17.30 -12.75 -9.58
N THR A 96 18.25 -12.77 -8.64
CA THR A 96 18.38 -13.81 -7.59
C THR A 96 17.43 -13.62 -6.41
N ILE A 97 16.76 -12.46 -6.30
CA ILE A 97 15.69 -12.26 -5.31
C ILE A 97 14.53 -13.21 -5.64
N ASN A 98 14.32 -14.20 -4.76
CA ASN A 98 13.27 -15.23 -4.88
C ASN A 98 12.19 -15.06 -3.80
N THR A 99 11.98 -13.84 -3.33
CA THR A 99 10.89 -13.50 -2.41
C THR A 99 9.55 -13.58 -3.14
N VAL A 100 8.53 -14.04 -2.42
CA VAL A 100 7.15 -14.09 -2.90
C VAL A 100 6.35 -13.02 -2.18
N ALA A 101 5.52 -12.28 -2.92
CA ALA A 101 4.61 -11.32 -2.32
C ALA A 101 3.32 -12.04 -1.87
N TYR A 102 3.13 -12.22 -0.56
CA TYR A 102 2.00 -12.96 0.01
C TYR A 102 0.63 -12.42 -0.43
N HIS A 103 0.51 -11.09 -0.55
CA HIS A 103 -0.72 -10.40 -0.93
C HIS A 103 -0.91 -10.25 -2.44
N ALA A 104 0.01 -10.77 -3.26
CA ALA A 104 -0.20 -10.83 -4.70
C ALA A 104 -1.22 -11.91 -5.05
N GLU A 105 -2.01 -11.68 -6.10
CA GLU A 105 -2.81 -12.73 -6.71
C GLU A 105 -1.86 -13.89 -7.14
N PRO A 106 -2.13 -15.16 -6.77
CA PRO A 106 -1.21 -16.26 -7.03
C PRO A 106 -0.85 -16.47 -8.51
N SER A 107 -1.75 -16.13 -9.43
CA SER A 107 -1.51 -16.21 -10.88
C SER A 107 -0.88 -14.95 -11.49
N SER A 108 -0.67 -13.89 -10.69
CA SER A 108 -0.06 -12.64 -11.15
C SER A 108 1.45 -12.75 -11.15
N ASP A 109 2.08 -12.11 -12.14
CA ASP A 109 3.52 -11.89 -12.18
C ASP A 109 4.04 -11.18 -10.90
N GLN A 110 3.20 -10.38 -10.22
CA GLN A 110 3.57 -9.71 -8.96
C GLN A 110 3.86 -10.68 -7.81
N SER A 111 3.43 -11.94 -7.90
CA SER A 111 3.76 -12.96 -6.90
C SER A 111 5.26 -13.24 -6.83
N PHE A 112 5.99 -13.12 -7.95
CA PHE A 112 7.45 -13.37 -8.02
C PHE A 112 8.26 -12.19 -8.58
N CYS A 113 7.61 -11.20 -9.18
CA CYS A 113 8.20 -9.92 -9.58
C CYS A 113 7.88 -8.88 -8.51
N THR A 114 8.65 -8.86 -7.42
CA THR A 114 8.30 -8.11 -6.21
C THR A 114 9.06 -6.78 -6.04
N GLN A 115 9.74 -6.31 -7.09
CA GLN A 115 10.47 -5.04 -7.07
C GLN A 115 9.68 -3.95 -7.79
N TYR A 116 9.56 -2.78 -7.17
CA TYR A 116 8.78 -1.64 -7.67
C TYR A 116 9.64 -0.38 -7.70
N ILE A 117 9.70 0.27 -8.85
CA ILE A 117 10.16 1.64 -9.01
C ILE A 117 8.92 2.53 -8.92
N ILE A 118 8.86 3.32 -7.86
CA ILE A 118 7.79 4.28 -7.63
C ILE A 118 8.20 5.64 -8.17
N TYR A 119 7.36 6.24 -9.01
CA TYR A 119 7.53 7.61 -9.50
C TYR A 119 6.34 8.48 -9.09
N ASP A 120 6.53 9.81 -9.10
CA ASP A 120 5.44 10.74 -8.78
C ASP A 120 4.39 10.70 -9.90
N ALA A 121 3.14 10.35 -9.55
CA ALA A 121 2.00 10.31 -10.46
C ALA A 121 1.71 11.65 -11.16
N THR A 122 2.16 12.76 -10.59
CA THR A 122 2.00 14.12 -11.17
C THR A 122 3.18 14.55 -12.04
N SER A 123 4.22 13.73 -12.12
CA SER A 123 5.38 14.02 -12.96
C SER A 123 5.09 13.78 -14.44
N LYS A 124 5.95 14.32 -15.31
CA LYS A 124 5.91 14.04 -16.76
C LYS A 124 6.53 12.68 -17.12
N TYR A 125 6.95 11.90 -16.12
CA TYR A 125 7.58 10.61 -16.36
C TYR A 125 6.54 9.61 -16.83
N ASN A 126 6.82 8.97 -17.97
CA ASN A 126 6.01 7.90 -18.51
C ASN A 126 6.94 6.73 -18.86
N PRO A 127 6.83 5.58 -18.19
CA PRO A 127 7.68 4.44 -18.48
C PRO A 127 7.35 3.85 -19.85
N ASP A 128 8.38 3.48 -20.64
CA ASP A 128 8.17 2.79 -21.92
C ASP A 128 7.56 1.40 -21.72
N LYS A 129 7.85 0.77 -20.59
CA LYS A 129 7.32 -0.54 -20.18
C LYS A 129 6.99 -0.51 -18.69
N ILE A 130 5.80 -0.98 -18.35
CA ILE A 130 5.36 -1.11 -16.95
C ILE A 130 6.14 -2.20 -16.17
N ARG A 131 6.76 -3.15 -16.89
CA ARG A 131 7.60 -4.21 -16.31
C ARG A 131 8.80 -4.54 -17.18
N GLN A 132 9.94 -4.73 -16.54
CA GLN A 132 11.14 -5.30 -17.15
C GLN A 132 11.78 -6.31 -16.20
N GLY A 133 11.80 -7.59 -16.57
CA GLY A 133 12.23 -8.67 -15.68
C GLY A 133 11.35 -8.73 -14.43
N LYS A 134 11.97 -8.75 -13.25
CA LYS A 134 11.28 -8.76 -11.94
C LYS A 134 10.91 -7.37 -11.40
N VAL A 135 11.14 -6.31 -12.19
CA VAL A 135 10.98 -4.90 -11.77
C VAL A 135 9.79 -4.26 -12.45
N TRP A 136 8.86 -3.74 -11.65
CA TRP A 136 7.73 -2.93 -12.09
C TRP A 136 8.04 -1.45 -12.00
N GLU A 137 7.39 -0.65 -12.84
CA GLU A 137 7.32 0.80 -12.69
C GLU A 137 5.86 1.18 -12.39
N ALA A 138 5.64 1.83 -11.25
CA ALA A 138 4.29 2.16 -10.78
C ALA A 138 4.22 3.61 -10.26
N PRO A 139 3.12 4.32 -10.49
CA PRO A 139 2.94 5.68 -9.98
C PRO A 139 2.66 5.69 -8.48
N SER A 140 2.93 6.81 -7.81
CA SER A 140 2.77 6.96 -6.36
C SER A 140 1.34 6.74 -5.85
N ASN A 141 0.32 7.07 -6.65
CA ASN A 141 -1.08 6.81 -6.30
C ASN A 141 -1.40 5.32 -6.24
N TRP A 142 -0.78 4.46 -7.06
CA TRP A 142 -0.95 3.01 -6.96
C TRP A 142 -0.55 2.48 -5.58
N LEU A 143 0.56 3.00 -5.02
CA LEU A 143 1.00 2.62 -3.67
C LEU A 143 -0.02 3.06 -2.61
N ILE A 144 -0.57 4.27 -2.73
CA ILE A 144 -1.63 4.77 -1.84
C ILE A 144 -2.88 3.91 -1.95
N ASP A 145 -3.31 3.57 -3.17
CA ASP A 145 -4.50 2.76 -3.41
C ASP A 145 -4.33 1.34 -2.83
N CYS A 146 -3.12 0.77 -2.93
CA CYS A 146 -2.79 -0.51 -2.28
C CYS A 146 -2.98 -0.43 -0.75
N VAL A 147 -2.46 0.62 -0.12
CA VAL A 147 -2.60 0.84 1.34
C VAL A 147 -4.06 1.05 1.73
N MET A 148 -4.78 1.92 1.02
CA MET A 148 -6.17 2.27 1.33
C MET A 148 -7.11 1.08 1.16
N SER A 149 -6.81 0.20 0.22
CA SER A 149 -7.56 -1.04 -0.01
C SER A 149 -7.02 -2.23 0.76
N PHE A 150 -5.84 -2.17 1.41
CA PHE A 150 -5.16 -3.36 1.94
C PHE A 150 -5.13 -4.51 0.91
N GLN A 151 -4.67 -4.21 -0.32
CA GLN A 151 -4.44 -5.17 -1.40
C GLN A 151 -3.17 -4.81 -2.15
N LEU A 152 -2.44 -5.80 -2.66
CA LEU A 152 -1.43 -5.55 -3.67
C LEU A 152 -2.11 -5.49 -5.05
N LEU A 153 -2.49 -4.28 -5.45
CA LEU A 153 -3.24 -4.07 -6.68
C LEU A 153 -2.40 -4.37 -7.93
N PRO A 154 -3.03 -4.81 -9.04
CA PRO A 154 -2.36 -4.91 -10.34
C PRO A 154 -1.74 -3.59 -10.76
N VAL A 155 -0.49 -3.63 -11.23
CA VAL A 155 0.15 -2.48 -11.90
C VAL A 155 -0.42 -2.38 -13.32
N LYS A 156 -0.91 -1.20 -13.70
CA LYS A 156 -1.54 -0.93 -15.00
C LYS A 156 -0.80 0.17 -15.74
#